data_AF-A0A536DNH1-F1
#
_entry.id   AF-A0A536DNH1-F1
#
_cell.length_a   1.000
_cell.length_b   1.000
_cell.length_c   1.000
_cell.angle_alpha   90.00
_cell.angle_beta   90.00
_cell.angle_gamma   90.00
#
_symmetry.space_group_name_H-M   'P 1'
#
loop_
_entity.id
_entity.type
_entity.pdbx_description
1 polymer ?
#
loop_
_entity_poly.entity_id
_entity_poly.type
_entity_poly.pdbx_seq_one_letter_code
_entity_poly.pdbx_strand_id
1 'polypeptide(L)'
;MSQALTVRGNQIVKADGQPVTLRGFGLGGWRNMENFITEDDVRFVSSLGLNLVRLPINYRHFEDDMHPFVLKEEGLLQGIVHAAP
;
A
#
# COMPACT_ATOMS: atom_id res chain seq x y z
N MET A 1 5.65 -11.32 -11.56
CA MET A 1 5.45 -11.43 -10.10
C MET A 1 6.28 -10.36 -9.42
N SER A 2 5.71 -9.63 -8.46
CA SER A 2 6.48 -8.77 -7.56
C SER A 2 7.25 -9.66 -6.56
N GLN A 3 8.47 -9.24 -6.22
CA GLN A 3 9.32 -9.92 -5.25
C GLN A 3 9.43 -9.09 -3.97
N ALA A 4 9.62 -9.75 -2.83
CA ALA A 4 9.96 -9.05 -1.59
C ALA A 4 11.33 -8.36 -1.73
N LEU A 5 11.45 -7.16 -1.16
CA LEU A 5 12.68 -6.39 -1.14
C LEU A 5 13.37 -6.51 0.22
N THR A 6 14.70 -6.44 0.26
CA THR A 6 15.50 -6.56 1.48
C THR A 6 16.37 -5.33 1.69
N VAL A 7 16.62 -4.94 2.95
CA VAL A 7 17.60 -3.91 3.29
C VAL A 7 18.98 -4.54 3.48
N ARG A 8 20.00 -3.99 2.81
CA ARG A 8 21.42 -4.35 3.00
C ARG A 8 22.25 -3.10 3.22
N GLY A 9 22.74 -2.89 4.45
CA GLY A 9 23.43 -1.66 4.82
C GLY A 9 22.52 -0.45 4.61
N ASN A 10 22.91 0.46 3.72
CA ASN A 10 22.15 1.65 3.35
C ASN A 10 21.35 1.50 2.03
N GLN A 11 21.21 0.28 1.49
CA GLN A 11 20.53 0.01 0.23
C GLN A 11 19.30 -0.88 0.41
N ILE A 12 18.31 -0.69 -0.46
CA ILE A 12 17.22 -1.65 -0.69
C ILE A 12 17.59 -2.45 -1.93
N VAL A 13 17.52 -3.79 -1.82
CA VAL A 13 17.90 -4.72 -2.88
C VAL A 13 16.77 -5.69 -3.21
N LYS A 14 16.76 -6.15 -4.46
CA LYS A 14 15.96 -7.29 -4.94
C LYS A 14 16.54 -8.62 -4.42
N ALA A 15 15.87 -9.74 -4.71
CA ALA A 15 16.33 -11.07 -4.33
C ALA A 15 17.69 -11.44 -4.95
N ASP A 16 17.98 -10.94 -6.15
CA ASP A 16 19.27 -11.12 -6.85
C ASP A 16 20.40 -10.22 -6.30
N GLY A 17 20.12 -9.41 -5.28
CA GLY A 17 21.08 -8.49 -4.67
C GLY A 17 21.24 -7.17 -5.42
N GLN A 18 20.57 -6.96 -6.55
CA GLN A 18 20.63 -5.67 -7.26
C GLN A 18 19.93 -4.57 -6.46
N PRO A 19 20.57 -3.39 -6.29
CA PRO A 19 19.92 -2.23 -5.70
C PRO A 19 18.68 -1.79 -6.50
N VAL A 20 17.68 -1.28 -5.81
CA VAL A 20 16.49 -0.68 -6.42
C VAL A 20 16.27 0.74 -5.93
N THR A 21 16.00 1.65 -6.87
CA THR A 21 15.52 3.00 -6.57
C THR A 21 14.00 2.98 -6.60
N LEU A 22 13.38 3.31 -5.47
CA LEU A 22 11.93 3.44 -5.36
C LEU A 22 11.50 4.86 -5.71
N ARG A 23 10.65 4.98 -6.72
CA ARG A 23 10.08 6.25 -7.19
C ARG A 23 8.58 6.11 -7.24
N GLY A 24 7.89 6.95 -6.50
CA GLY A 24 6.47 6.80 -6.28
C GLY A 24 5.85 8.03 -5.64
N PHE A 25 4.58 7.88 -5.31
CA PHE A 25 3.80 8.89 -4.59
C PHE A 25 3.01 8.22 -3.48
N GLY A 26 2.61 9.03 -2.50
CA GLY A 26 1.64 8.64 -1.50
C GLY A 26 0.25 9.04 -1.94
N LEU A 27 -0.71 8.13 -1.82
CA LEU A 27 -2.11 8.49 -1.93
C LEU A 27 -2.49 9.35 -0.72
N GLY A 28 -3.32 10.37 -0.93
CA GLY A 28 -3.77 11.27 0.14
C GLY A 28 -4.97 10.68 0.89
N GLY A 29 -4.74 9.84 1.90
CA GLY A 29 -5.80 9.14 2.65
C GLY A 29 -6.49 9.97 3.75
N TRP A 30 -6.69 11.27 3.54
CA TRP A 30 -7.17 12.19 4.59
C TRP A 30 -8.67 12.03 4.93
N ARG A 31 -9.41 11.21 4.19
CA ARG A 31 -10.78 10.80 4.55
C ARG A 31 -10.87 9.29 4.45
N ASN A 32 -11.55 8.65 5.41
CA ASN A 32 -11.96 7.24 5.38
C ASN A 32 -12.72 6.99 4.07
N MET A 33 -11.99 6.67 3.01
CA MET A 33 -12.54 6.48 1.68
C MET A 33 -12.32 5.02 1.34
N GLU A 34 -13.41 4.26 1.40
CA GLU A 34 -13.54 3.03 0.63
C GLU A 34 -13.20 3.34 -0.84
N ASN A 35 -12.49 2.43 -1.52
CA ASN A 35 -12.23 2.47 -2.97
C ASN A 35 -11.24 3.55 -3.48
N PHE A 36 -10.03 3.61 -2.91
CA PHE A 36 -9.05 4.65 -3.24
C PHE A 36 -8.21 4.42 -4.51
N ILE A 37 -8.14 3.19 -5.04
CA ILE A 37 -7.31 2.83 -6.19
C ILE A 37 -8.05 1.86 -7.11
N THR A 38 -7.99 2.15 -8.41
CA THR A 38 -8.50 1.29 -9.49
C THR A 38 -7.36 0.71 -10.32
N GLU A 39 -7.67 -0.23 -11.22
CA GLU A 39 -6.67 -0.75 -12.16
C GLU A 39 -6.16 0.35 -13.11
N ASP A 40 -7.01 1.29 -13.51
CA ASP A 40 -6.62 2.39 -14.40
C ASP A 40 -5.63 3.34 -13.72
N ASP A 41 -5.77 3.57 -12.41
CA ASP A 41 -4.76 4.31 -11.64
C ASP A 41 -3.43 3.58 -11.71
N VAL A 42 -3.40 2.26 -11.47
CA VAL A 42 -2.17 1.46 -11.53
C VAL A 42 -1.54 1.51 -12.93
N ARG A 43 -2.34 1.43 -14.00
CA ARG A 43 -1.84 1.58 -15.38
C ARG A 43 -1.23 2.96 -15.60
N PHE A 44 -1.89 4.02 -15.13
CA PHE A 44 -1.39 5.38 -15.24
C PHE A 44 -0.07 5.56 -14.47
N VAL A 45 0.04 5.06 -13.24
CA VAL A 45 1.31 5.09 -12.48
C VAL A 45 2.43 4.39 -13.23
N SER A 46 2.14 3.20 -13.79
CA SER A 46 3.11 2.45 -14.56
C SER A 46 3.54 3.18 -15.83
N SER A 47 2.63 3.90 -16.50
CA SER A 47 2.94 4.67 -17.71
C SER A 47 3.89 5.85 -17.44
N LEU A 48 3.91 6.36 -16.20
CA LEU A 48 4.87 7.38 -15.74
C LEU A 48 6.25 6.82 -15.38
N GLY A 49 6.47 5.50 -15.46
CA GLY A 49 7.75 4.86 -15.10
C GLY A 49 8.02 4.81 -13.59
N LEU A 50 6.97 4.95 -12.77
CA LEU A 50 7.01 4.83 -11.32
C LEU A 50 6.89 3.35 -10.90
N ASN A 51 7.45 3.00 -9.75
CA ASN A 51 7.53 1.62 -9.26
C ASN A 51 7.12 1.47 -7.79
N LEU A 52 6.62 2.54 -7.16
CA LEU A 52 6.16 2.53 -5.79
C LEU A 52 4.83 3.31 -5.69
N VAL A 53 3.89 2.74 -4.94
CA VAL A 53 2.72 3.46 -4.43
C VAL A 53 2.68 3.24 -2.93
N ARG A 54 2.59 4.32 -2.16
CA ARG A 54 2.38 4.24 -0.71
C ARG A 54 0.88 4.31 -0.40
N LEU A 55 0.35 3.25 0.17
CA LEU A 55 -1.03 3.19 0.64
C LEU A 55 -1.12 3.68 2.09
N PRO A 56 -1.83 4.80 2.37
CA PRO A 56 -2.12 5.22 3.73
C PRO A 56 -3.30 4.40 4.28
N ILE A 57 -3.03 3.46 5.18
CA ILE A 57 -4.12 2.76 5.88
C ILE A 57 -4.29 3.38 7.27
N ASN A 58 -5.51 3.84 7.58
CA ASN A 58 -5.84 4.39 8.89
C ASN A 58 -5.98 3.27 9.94
N TYR A 59 -5.53 3.52 11.17
CA TYR A 59 -5.64 2.55 12.26
C TYR A 59 -7.09 2.14 12.57
N ARG A 60 -8.07 3.02 12.32
CA ARG A 60 -9.51 2.75 12.52
C ARG A 60 -10.05 1.61 11.67
N HIS A 61 -9.35 1.25 10.59
CA HIS A 61 -9.70 0.04 9.86
C HIS A 61 -9.43 -1.21 10.71
N PHE A 62 -8.38 -1.20 11.52
CA PHE A 62 -7.94 -2.37 12.28
C PHE A 62 -8.40 -2.38 13.73
N GLU A 63 -8.66 -1.23 14.36
CA GLU A 63 -8.90 -1.12 15.80
C GLU A 63 -10.27 -0.53 16.12
N ASP A 64 -10.90 -1.02 17.20
CA ASP A 64 -12.12 -0.46 17.78
C ASP A 64 -11.80 0.81 18.60
N ASP A 65 -12.33 1.95 18.16
CA ASP A 65 -12.17 3.24 18.84
C ASP A 65 -12.80 3.25 20.25
N MET A 66 -13.81 2.40 20.51
CA MET A 66 -14.47 2.28 21.81
C MET A 66 -13.78 1.27 22.75
N HIS A 67 -12.96 0.37 22.20
CA HIS A 67 -12.22 -0.64 22.94
C HIS A 67 -10.76 -0.70 22.44
N PRO A 68 -9.89 0.21 22.92
CA PRO A 68 -8.50 0.25 22.50
C PRO A 68 -7.80 -1.11 22.64
N PHE A 69 -6.89 -1.39 21.72
CA PHE A 69 -6.18 -2.67 21.56
C PHE A 69 -7.03 -3.87 21.11
N VAL A 70 -8.30 -3.67 20.81
CA VAL A 70 -9.15 -4.71 20.20
C VAL A 70 -9.12 -4.56 18.68
N LEU A 71 -8.63 -5.61 18.00
CA LEU A 71 -8.57 -5.64 16.55
C LEU A 71 -9.90 -6.12 15.94
N LYS A 72 -10.37 -5.44 14.90
CA LYS A 72 -11.52 -5.84 14.08
C LYS A 72 -11.13 -7.00 13.18
N GLU A 73 -11.97 -8.03 13.08
CA GLU A 73 -11.71 -9.18 12.20
C GLU A 73 -11.64 -8.77 10.73
N GLU A 74 -12.42 -7.76 10.34
CA GLU A 74 -12.56 -7.28 8.97
C GLU A 74 -11.56 -6.18 8.55
N GLY A 75 -10.51 -5.94 9.35
CA GLY A 75 -9.75 -4.70 9.24
C GLY A 75 -9.01 -4.44 7.91
N LEU A 76 -8.57 -5.49 7.20
CA LEU A 76 -8.04 -5.33 5.83
C LEU A 76 -9.13 -5.23 4.76
N LEU A 77 -10.29 -5.83 5.00
CA LEU A 77 -11.38 -5.93 4.04
C LEU A 77 -12.09 -4.58 3.86
N GLN A 78 -12.25 -3.81 4.94
CA GLN A 78 -12.92 -2.50 4.89
C GLN A 78 -12.14 -1.41 4.15
N GLY A 79 -10.81 -1.53 4.01
CA GLY A 79 -9.97 -0.42 3.53
C GLY A 79 -9.47 -0.53 2.08
N ILE A 80 -9.41 -1.75 1.52
CA ILE A 80 -8.74 -1.99 0.22
C ILE A 80 -9.65 -2.74 -0.77
N VAL A 81 -10.56 -3.58 -0.28
CA VAL A 81 -11.17 -4.63 -1.10
C VAL A 81 -12.46 -4.16 -1.76
N HIS A 82 -12.30 -3.45 -2.88
CA HIS A 82 -13.21 -3.50 -4.05
C HIS A 82 -12.48 -3.05 -5.33
N ALA A 83 -11.16 -3.20 -5.39
CA ALA A 83 -10.43 -3.13 -6.64
C ALA A 83 -10.64 -4.44 -7.44
N ALA A 84 -11.71 -4.41 -8.24
CA ALA A 84 -12.16 -5.39 -9.25
C ALA A 84 -13.08 -6.53 -8.76
N PRO A 85 -14.10 -6.92 -9.57
CA PRO A 85 -14.58 -8.30 -9.63
C PRO A 85 -13.50 -9.25 -10.19
#